data_AF-A0A656A7P7-F1
#
_entry.id   AF-A0A656A7P7-F1
#
_cell.length_a   1.000
_cell.length_b   1.000
_cell.length_c   1.000
_cell.angle_alpha   90.00
_cell.angle_beta   90.00
_cell.angle_gamma   90.00
#
_symmetry.space_group_name_H-M   'P 1'
#
loop_
_entity.id
_entity.type
_entity.pdbx_description
1 polymer ?
#
loop_
_entity_poly.entity_id
_entity_poly.type
_entity_poly.pdbx_seq_one_letter_code
_entity_poly.pdbx_strand_id
1 'polypeptide(L)' 'MDIERATQVMLKVHYEGKAICGTFTAEVAETKVAQVTMYSRENEHPLLCTMEQA' A
#
# COMPACT_ATOMS: atom_id res chain seq x y z
N MET A 1 8.45 -7.38 -3.83
CA MET A 1 9.18 -6.60 -2.81
C MET A 1 9.87 -7.60 -1.91
N ASP A 2 11.17 -7.48 -1.71
CA ASP A 2 11.89 -8.29 -0.73
C ASP A 2 11.53 -7.86 0.71
N ILE A 3 11.89 -8.69 1.71
CA ILE A 3 11.54 -8.47 3.11
C ILE A 3 12.13 -7.15 3.62
N GLU A 4 13.38 -6.85 3.28
CA GLU A 4 14.07 -5.66 3.76
C GLU A 4 13.35 -4.38 3.32
N ARG A 5 13.00 -4.28 2.04
CA ARG A 5 12.22 -3.15 1.51
C ARG A 5 10.81 -3.10 2.09
N ALA A 6 10.15 -4.26 2.28
CA ALA A 6 8.83 -4.30 2.89
C ALA A 6 8.84 -3.75 4.32
N THR A 7 9.86 -4.13 5.11
CA THR A 7 10.06 -3.63 6.47
C THR A 7 10.33 -2.12 6.46
N GLN A 8 11.14 -1.62 5.54
CA GLN A 8 11.39 -0.18 5.41
C GLN A 8 10.12 0.62 5.09
N VAL A 9 9.32 0.17 4.12
CA VAL A 9 8.05 0.82 3.77
C VAL A 9 7.08 0.79 4.95
N MET A 10 6.97 -0.34 5.64
CA MET A 10 6.12 -0.47 6.83
C MET A 10 6.55 0.50 7.94
N LEU A 11 7.84 0.54 8.27
CA LEU A 11 8.35 1.46 9.30
C LEU A 11 8.13 2.93 8.90
N LYS A 12 8.24 3.25 7.61
CA LYS A 12 7.94 4.59 7.10
C LYS A 12 6.47 4.96 7.32
N VAL A 13 5.53 4.06 7.02
CA VAL A 13 4.11 4.29 7.33
C VAL A 13 3.91 4.50 8.84
N HIS A 14 4.57 3.70 9.67
CA HIS A 14 4.45 3.78 11.12
C HIS A 14 4.93 5.12 11.69
N TYR A 15 6.06 5.64 11.23
CA TYR A 15 6.65 6.88 11.76
C TYR A 15 6.19 8.15 11.04
N GLU A 16 5.85 8.07 9.76
CA GLU A 16 5.51 9.24 8.92
C GLU A 16 4.01 9.29 8.54
N GLY A 17 3.22 8.28 8.91
CA GLY A 17 1.78 8.19 8.65
C GLY A 17 1.41 7.70 7.24
N LYS A 18 2.32 7.80 6.26
CA LYS A 18 2.13 7.25 4.91
C LYS A 18 3.46 6.93 4.21
N ALA A 19 3.41 6.04 3.21
CA ALA A 19 4.54 5.74 2.35
C ALA A 19 4.09 5.34 0.95
N ILE A 20 4.93 5.61 -0.05
CA ILE A 20 4.72 5.14 -1.43
C ILE A 20 5.18 3.68 -1.54
N CYS A 21 4.26 2.78 -1.88
CA CYS A 21 4.57 1.37 -2.12
C CYS A 21 5.05 1.09 -3.55
N GLY A 22 4.77 2.01 -4.49
CA GLY A 22 5.24 1.98 -5.88
C GLY A 22 4.49 2.97 -6.77
N THR A 23 5.02 3.23 -7.96
CA THR A 23 4.41 4.06 -9.01
C THR A 23 4.05 3.18 -10.19
N PHE A 24 2.83 3.32 -10.71
CA PHE A 24 2.28 2.48 -11.78
C PHE A 24 1.47 3.31 -12.77
N THR A 25 1.03 2.71 -13.87
CA THR A 25 -0.05 3.28 -14.69
C THR A 25 -1.36 3.32 -13.89
N ALA A 26 -2.29 4.20 -14.26
CA ALA A 26 -3.54 4.41 -13.52
C ALA A 26 -4.32 3.10 -13.29
N GLU A 27 -4.53 2.30 -14.33
CA GLU A 27 -5.27 1.02 -14.26
C GLU A 27 -4.60 0.00 -13.32
N VAL A 28 -3.26 -0.06 -13.34
CA VAL A 28 -2.50 -0.96 -12.47
C VAL A 28 -2.52 -0.48 -11.01
N ALA A 29 -2.45 0.83 -10.78
CA ALA A 29 -2.58 1.42 -9.44
C ALA A 29 -3.97 1.14 -8.86
N GLU A 30 -5.03 1.35 -9.65
CA GLU A 30 -6.42 1.08 -9.24
C GLU A 30 -6.63 -0.38 -8.84
N THR A 31 -6.14 -1.31 -9.68
CA THR A 31 -6.22 -2.75 -9.41
C THR A 31 -5.49 -3.12 -8.11
N LYS A 32 -4.30 -2.55 -7.88
CA LYS A 32 -3.51 -2.82 -6.67
C LYS A 32 -4.17 -2.26 -5.41
N VAL A 33 -4.73 -1.05 -5.48
CA VAL A 33 -5.48 -0.45 -4.36
C VAL A 33 -6.66 -1.33 -3.98
N ALA A 34 -7.44 -1.80 -4.97
CA ALA A 34 -8.56 -2.69 -4.72
C ALA A 34 -8.13 -4.00 -4.06
N GLN A 35 -7.08 -4.66 -4.59
CA GLN A 35 -6.55 -5.92 -4.04
C GLN A 35 -6.10 -5.79 -2.58
N VAL A 36 -5.31 -4.76 -2.25
CA VAL A 36 -4.81 -4.56 -0.88
C VAL A 36 -5.95 -4.23 0.07
N THR A 37 -6.90 -3.40 -0.36
CA THR A 37 -8.05 -3.01 0.47
C THR A 37 -8.95 -4.20 0.76
N MET A 38 -9.23 -5.05 -0.23
CA MET A 38 -10.01 -6.28 -0.02
C MET A 38 -9.30 -7.23 0.95
N TYR A 39 -8.01 -7.50 0.72
CA TYR A 39 -7.22 -8.36 1.59
C TYR A 39 -7.19 -7.87 3.04
N SER A 40 -7.05 -6.55 3.26
CA SER A 40 -7.12 -5.97 4.61
C SER A 40 -8.47 -6.23 5.27
N ARG A 41 -9.57 -6.05 4.54
CA ARG A 41 -10.93 -6.25 5.07
C ARG A 41 -11.22 -7.71 5.38
N GLU A 42 -10.79 -8.63 4.51
CA GLU A 42 -10.92 -10.08 4.72
C GLU A 42 -10.20 -10.56 5.99
N ASN A 43 -9.15 -9.85 6.41
CA ASN A 43 -8.40 -10.13 7.64
C ASN A 43 -8.78 -9.21 8.80
N GLU A 44 -9.92 -8.53 8.74
CA GLU A 44 -10.45 -7.65 9.80
C GLU A 44 -9.46 -6.54 10.21
N HIS A 45 -8.70 -6.01 9.26
CA HIS A 45 -7.73 -4.95 9.49
C HIS A 45 -8.20 -3.62 8.88
N PRO A 46 -7.97 -2.48 9.57
CA PRO A 46 -8.39 -1.17 9.09
C PRO A 46 -7.37 -0.50 8.14
N LEU A 47 -6.46 -1.27 7.51
CA LEU A 47 -5.43 -0.70 6.65
C LEU A 47 -6.06 0.02 5.45
N LEU A 48 -5.68 1.28 5.26
CA LEU A 48 -6.10 2.09 4.12
C LEU A 48 -5.00 2.09 3.05
N CYS A 49 -5.35 1.64 1.84
CA CYS A 49 -4.53 1.79 0.64
C CYS A 49 -5.21 2.77 -0.31
N THR A 50 -4.44 3.71 -0.88
CA THR A 50 -4.94 4.74 -1.81
C THR A 50 -3.93 4.98 -2.93
N MET A 51 -4.34 5.71 -3.97
CA MET A 51 -3.48 6.16 -5.07
C MET A 51 -3.58 7.67 -5.24
N GLU A 52 -2.49 8.29 -5.66
CA GLU A 52 -2.40 9.71 -6.02
C GLU A 52 -1.65 9.87 -7.34
N GLN A 53 -1.91 10.96 -8.07
CA GLN A 53 -1.16 11.28 -9.28
C GLN A 53 0.29 11.63 -8.90
N ALA A 54 1.25 11.00 -9.59
CA ALA A 54 2.67 11.22 -9.39
C ALA A 54 3.17 12.56 -9.95
#